data_AF-A0A2V8JB47-F1
#
_entry.id   AF-A0A2V8JB47-F1
#
_cell.length_a   1.000
_cell.length_b   1.000
_cell.length_c   1.000
_cell.angle_alpha   90.00
_cell.angle_beta   90.00
_cell.angle_gamma   90.00
#
_symmetry.space_group_name_H-M   'P 1'
#
loop_
_entity.id
_entity.type
_entity.pdbx_description
1 polymer ?
#
loop_
_entity_poly.entity_id
_entity_poly.type
_entity_poly.pdbx_seq_one_letter_code
_entity_poly.pdbx_strand_id
1 'polypeptide(L)'
;DGSIWSADVGGSAAALWKFNPRDTSFTLYPKPQKTADTPKIQVTKDGAIWYSPRGSLDAPAFGVLYPDMDKITTLGAYYQNGPPGYPYKVAAPTTRASR
;
A
#
# COMPACT_ATOMS: atom_id res chain seq x y z
N ASP A 1 2.00 -9.89 -7.13
CA ASP A 1 1.50 -10.40 -8.43
C ASP A 1 2.00 -9.57 -9.64
N GLY A 2 3.00 -8.69 -9.48
CA GLY A 2 3.47 -7.82 -10.55
C GLY A 2 2.56 -6.62 -10.85
N SER A 3 1.45 -6.46 -10.11
CA SER A 3 0.62 -5.27 -10.20
C SER A 3 1.26 -4.07 -9.52
N ILE A 4 0.92 -2.89 -10.02
CA ILE A 4 1.35 -1.61 -9.48
C ILE A 4 0.20 -1.06 -8.64
N TRP A 5 0.52 -0.62 -7.42
CA TRP A 5 -0.43 0.03 -6.52
C TRP A 5 -0.10 1.50 -6.39
N SER A 6 -1.15 2.32 -6.31
CA SER A 6 -0.98 3.73 -6.05
C SER A 6 -1.98 4.24 -5.02
N ALA A 7 -1.46 5.24 -4.31
CA ALA A 7 -2.16 6.19 -3.47
C ALA A 7 -3.17 7.05 -4.24
N ASP A 8 -4.00 7.78 -3.50
CA ASP A 8 -4.93 8.78 -4.01
C ASP A 8 -4.73 10.15 -3.35
N VAL A 9 -5.34 11.16 -3.97
CA VAL A 9 -5.26 12.57 -3.56
C VAL A 9 -6.54 13.07 -2.89
N GLY A 10 -7.44 12.17 -2.48
CA GLY A 10 -8.76 12.55 -1.96
C GLY A 10 -9.72 13.08 -3.03
N GLY A 11 -10.81 13.71 -2.60
CA GLY A 11 -11.83 14.30 -3.48
C GLY A 11 -13.00 13.38 -3.81
N SER A 12 -13.81 13.77 -4.79
CA SER A 12 -15.09 13.10 -5.12
C SER A 12 -14.96 11.68 -5.65
N ALA A 13 -13.77 11.29 -6.12
CA ALA A 13 -13.48 9.97 -6.70
C ALA A 13 -12.27 9.28 -6.03
N ALA A 14 -11.99 9.59 -4.75
CA ALA A 14 -10.85 9.02 -4.04
C ALA A 14 -10.94 7.49 -3.94
N ALA A 15 -9.96 6.82 -4.53
CA ALA A 15 -9.83 5.38 -4.52
C ALA A 15 -8.36 4.99 -4.58
N LEU A 16 -7.98 3.99 -3.79
CA LEU A 16 -6.74 3.27 -4.06
C LEU A 16 -6.92 2.54 -5.39
N TRP A 17 -5.89 2.55 -6.23
CA TRP A 17 -5.99 1.89 -7.53
C TRP A 17 -4.85 0.92 -7.76
N LYS A 18 -5.22 -0.21 -8.38
CA LYS A 18 -4.35 -1.29 -8.80
C LYS A 18 -4.30 -1.30 -10.31
N PHE A 19 -3.10 -1.25 -10.87
CA PHE A 19 -2.86 -1.42 -12.30
C PHE A 19 -2.25 -2.79 -12.56
N ASN A 20 -2.85 -3.56 -13.47
CA ASN A 20 -2.27 -4.81 -13.97
C ASN A 20 -1.54 -4.54 -15.29
N PRO A 21 -0.19 -4.55 -15.33
CA PRO A 21 0.55 -4.27 -16.55
C PRO A 21 0.41 -5.36 -17.62
N ARG A 22 -0.12 -6.55 -17.28
CA ARG A 22 -0.27 -7.66 -18.24
C ARG A 22 -1.41 -7.46 -19.22
N ASP A 23 -2.51 -6.86 -18.77
CA ASP A 23 -3.72 -6.63 -19.57
C ASP A 23 -4.15 -5.16 -19.58
N THR A 24 -3.33 -4.27 -19.02
CA THR A 24 -3.56 -2.83 -18.92
C THR A 24 -4.83 -2.42 -18.16
N SER A 25 -5.37 -3.30 -17.34
CA SER A 25 -6.59 -3.02 -16.56
C SER A 25 -6.31 -2.24 -15.26
N PHE A 26 -7.30 -1.45 -14.87
CA PHE A 26 -7.34 -0.77 -13.58
C PHE A 26 -8.46 -1.35 -12.71
N THR A 27 -8.18 -1.54 -11.42
CA THR A 27 -9.19 -1.81 -10.40
C THR A 27 -9.16 -0.68 -9.38
N LEU A 28 -10.32 -0.09 -9.10
CA LEU A 28 -10.47 1.01 -8.15
C LEU A 28 -11.13 0.52 -6.87
N TYR A 29 -10.57 0.89 -5.74
CA TYR A 29 -11.06 0.56 -4.41
C TYR A 29 -11.44 1.85 -3.66
N PRO A 30 -12.73 2.23 -3.65
CA PRO A 30 -13.19 3.41 -2.93
C PRO A 30 -12.89 3.30 -1.43
N LYS A 31 -12.51 4.42 -0.82
CA LYS A 31 -12.25 4.49 0.61
C LYS A 31 -13.46 5.05 1.38
N PRO A 32 -13.65 4.69 2.66
CA PRO A 32 -14.63 5.36 3.51
C PRO A 32 -14.38 6.87 3.63
N GLN A 33 -13.12 7.28 3.86
CA GLN A 33 -12.70 8.68 3.98
C GLN A 33 -12.44 9.30 2.60
N LYS A 34 -13.52 9.57 1.85
CA LYS A 34 -13.46 10.06 0.45
C LYS A 34 -12.72 11.39 0.29
N THR A 35 -12.92 12.34 1.20
CA THR A 35 -12.33 13.68 1.09
C THR A 35 -10.87 13.74 1.53
N ALA A 36 -10.39 12.75 2.28
CA ALA A 36 -9.04 12.70 2.81
C ALA A 36 -8.07 12.10 1.79
N ASP A 37 -6.93 12.74 1.56
CA ASP A 37 -5.88 12.21 0.70
C ASP A 37 -5.12 11.07 1.37
N THR A 38 -4.47 10.22 0.57
CA THR A 38 -3.72 9.06 1.05
C THR A 38 -2.33 9.07 0.43
N PRO A 39 -1.40 9.91 0.88
CA PRO A 39 -0.14 10.13 0.18
C PRO A 39 0.82 8.92 0.23
N LYS A 40 0.59 7.98 1.15
CA LYS A 40 1.41 6.78 1.32
C LYS A 40 0.55 5.54 1.51
N ILE A 41 0.97 4.47 0.84
CA ILE A 41 0.47 3.12 1.03
C ILE A 41 1.63 2.14 1.24
N GLN A 42 1.33 0.97 1.79
CA GLN A 42 2.26 -0.14 1.93
C GLN A 42 1.58 -1.45 1.54
N VAL A 43 2.27 -2.27 0.77
CA VAL A 43 1.79 -3.59 0.33
C VAL A 43 2.49 -4.66 1.15
N THR A 44 1.71 -5.50 1.82
CA THR A 44 2.23 -6.62 2.62
C THR A 44 2.54 -7.84 1.73
N LYS A 45 3.30 -8.81 2.26
CA LYS A 45 3.61 -10.08 1.57
C LYS A 45 2.36 -10.89 1.22
N ASP A 46 1.31 -10.74 2.03
CA ASP A 46 0.03 -11.45 1.88
C ASP A 46 -0.99 -10.63 1.05
N GLY A 47 -0.58 -9.48 0.50
CA GLY A 47 -1.39 -8.69 -0.43
C GLY A 47 -2.33 -7.66 0.19
N ALA A 48 -2.37 -7.53 1.52
CA ALA A 48 -3.08 -6.44 2.20
C ALA A 48 -2.40 -5.09 1.94
N ILE A 49 -3.21 -4.04 1.81
CA ILE A 49 -2.78 -2.66 1.55
C ILE A 49 -3.04 -1.81 2.78
N TRP A 50 -1.98 -1.38 3.43
CA TRP A 50 -2.03 -0.47 4.58
C TRP A 50 -1.95 0.97 4.10
N TYR A 51 -2.80 1.82 4.65
CA TYR A 51 -2.88 3.23 4.26
C TYR A 51 -3.35 4.13 5.39
N SER A 52 -3.01 5.41 5.28
CA SER A 52 -3.31 6.43 6.28
C SER A 52 -3.98 7.63 5.61
N PRO A 53 -5.32 7.73 5.64
CA PRO A 53 -6.01 8.94 5.20
C PRO A 53 -5.58 10.13 6.03
N ARG A 54 -5.13 11.20 5.37
CA ARG A 54 -4.68 12.43 6.01
C ARG A 54 -5.79 13.47 5.97
N GLY A 55 -6.03 14.10 7.12
CA GLY A 55 -7.00 15.21 7.23
C GLY A 55 -8.46 14.79 7.29
N SER A 56 -8.78 13.53 7.61
CA SER A 56 -10.17 13.15 7.93
C SER A 56 -10.55 13.68 9.31
N LEU A 57 -11.41 14.72 9.34
CA LEU A 57 -11.88 15.34 10.58
C LEU A 57 -12.87 14.43 11.33
N ASP A 58 -13.85 13.90 10.60
CA ASP A 58 -14.98 13.17 11.20
C ASP A 58 -14.77 11.65 11.25
N ALA A 59 -13.71 11.13 10.62
CA ALA A 59 -13.41 9.70 10.58
C ALA A 59 -11.88 9.41 10.60
N PRO A 60 -11.13 9.94 11.61
CA PRO A 60 -9.70 9.70 11.74
C PRO A 60 -9.41 8.22 11.97
N ALA A 61 -8.61 7.60 11.11
CA ALA A 61 -8.25 6.19 11.21
C ALA A 61 -7.00 5.86 10.38
N PHE A 62 -6.44 4.68 10.65
CA PHE A 62 -5.62 3.95 9.69
C PHE A 62 -6.49 2.86 9.05
N GLY A 63 -6.27 2.59 7.77
CA GLY A 63 -7.07 1.63 7.01
C GLY A 63 -6.24 0.47 6.49
N VAL A 64 -6.89 -0.68 6.39
CA VAL A 64 -6.35 -1.85 5.69
C VAL A 64 -7.37 -2.29 4.64
N LEU A 65 -6.94 -2.34 3.39
CA LEU A 65 -7.70 -2.93 2.29
C LEU A 65 -7.19 -4.35 2.05
N TYR A 66 -8.14 -5.29 1.98
CA TYR A 66 -7.86 -6.66 1.59
C TYR A 66 -8.56 -6.95 0.26
N PRO A 67 -7.83 -6.91 -0.87
CA PRO A 67 -8.41 -7.13 -2.19
C PRO A 67 -9.01 -8.53 -2.38
N ASP A 68 -8.48 -9.50 -1.64
CA ASP A 68 -8.91 -10.89 -1.61
C ASP A 68 -9.01 -11.29 -0.13
N MET A 69 -10.22 -11.18 0.44
CA MET A 69 -10.43 -11.38 1.87
C MET A 69 -10.26 -12.83 2.30
N ASP A 70 -10.45 -13.78 1.38
CA ASP A 70 -10.35 -15.22 1.67
C ASP A 70 -8.89 -15.66 1.89
N LYS A 71 -7.91 -14.83 1.48
CA LYS A 71 -6.47 -15.07 1.71
C LYS A 71 -5.97 -14.56 3.06
N ILE A 72 -6.80 -13.87 3.83
CA ILE A 72 -6.39 -13.31 5.11
C ILE A 72 -6.36 -14.41 6.18
N THR A 73 -5.16 -14.75 6.64
CA THR A 73 -4.95 -15.70 7.74
C THR A 73 -4.41 -15.02 9.00
N THR A 74 -4.04 -13.74 8.90
CA THR A 74 -3.49 -12.93 9.99
C THR A 74 -3.71 -11.44 9.71
N LEU A 75 -3.73 -10.62 10.76
CA LEU A 75 -3.77 -9.16 10.68
C LEU A 75 -2.37 -8.51 10.71
N GLY A 76 -1.30 -9.32 10.75
CA GLY A 76 0.08 -8.84 10.80
C GLY A 76 0.55 -8.18 9.49
N ALA A 77 1.19 -7.01 9.59
CA ALA A 77 1.72 -6.26 8.46
C ALA A 77 3.17 -6.68 8.11
N TYR A 78 3.35 -7.89 7.58
CA TYR A 78 4.67 -8.38 7.20
C TYR A 78 5.05 -7.98 5.77
N TYR A 79 6.26 -7.46 5.60
CA TYR A 79 6.82 -7.14 4.28
C TYR A 79 7.51 -8.35 3.64
N GLN A 80 7.48 -8.42 2.32
CA GLN A 80 8.15 -9.50 1.55
C GLN A 80 9.64 -9.63 1.87
N ASN A 81 10.34 -8.49 2.04
CA ASN A 81 11.79 -8.45 2.30
C ASN A 81 12.12 -7.85 3.69
N GLY A 82 11.15 -7.86 4.62
CA GLY A 82 11.29 -7.19 5.91
C GLY A 82 11.33 -5.65 5.82
N PRO A 83 11.49 -4.95 6.96
CA PRO A 83 11.63 -3.50 6.99
C PRO A 83 12.85 -3.01 6.18
N PRO A 84 12.77 -1.86 5.49
CA PRO A 84 11.67 -0.88 5.52
C PRO A 84 10.53 -1.15 4.52
N GLY A 85 10.46 -2.36 3.93
CA GLY A 85 9.36 -2.76 3.04
C GLY A 85 9.64 -2.64 1.55
N TYR A 86 10.91 -2.60 1.12
CA TYR A 86 11.24 -2.55 -0.30
C TYR A 86 10.79 -3.82 -1.04
N PRO A 87 10.34 -3.68 -2.31
CA PRO A 87 10.01 -4.85 -3.14
C PRO A 87 11.27 -5.61 -3.60
N TYR A 88 12.46 -5.04 -3.41
CA TYR A 88 13.74 -5.64 -3.70
C TYR A 88 14.58 -5.79 -2.42
N LYS A 89 15.55 -6.71 -2.43
CA LYS A 89 16.54 -6.84 -1.36
C LYS A 89 17.56 -5.71 -1.48
N VAL A 90 17.82 -5.02 -0.38
CA VAL A 90 18.91 -4.03 -0.31
C VAL A 90 20.21 -4.79 -0.07
N ALA A 91 21.25 -4.47 -0.83
CA ALA A 91 22.59 -5.03 -0.59
C ALA A 91 23.08 -4.62 0.80
N ALA A 92 23.82 -5.50 1.47
CA ALA A 92 24.48 -5.14 2.72
C ALA A 92 25.39 -3.93 2.49
N PRO A 93 25.42 -2.93 3.40
CA PRO A 93 26.30 -1.79 3.24
C PRO A 93 27.75 -2.28 3.15
N THR A 94 28.42 -1.94 2.05
CA THR A 94 29.85 -2.17 1.92
C THR A 94 30.56 -1.26 2.92
N THR A 95 31.30 -1.86 3.86
CA THR A 95 32.16 -1.12 4.78
C THR A 95 33.17 -0.35 3.94
N ARG A 96 33.03 0.98 3.91
CA ARG A 96 34.04 1.83 3.27
C ARG A 96 35.29 1.73 4.14
N ALA A 97 36.36 1.13 3.60
CA ALA A 97 37.64 1.10 4.29
C ALA A 97 38.06 2.54 4.61
N SER A 98 38.34 2.84 5.89
CA SER A 98 38.89 4.14 6.27
C SER A 98 40.26 4.31 5.62
N ARG A 99 40.47 5.44 4.95
CA ARG A 99 41.80 5.85 4.48
C ARG A 99 42.60 6.42 5.64
#